data_AF-A0AAD7W958-F1
#
_entry.id   AF-A0AAD7W958-F1
#
_cell.length_a   1.000
_cell.length_b   1.000
_cell.length_c   1.000
_cell.angle_alpha   90.00
_cell.angle_beta   90.00
_cell.angle_gamma   90.00
#
_symmetry.space_group_name_H-M   'P 1'
#
loop_
_entity.id
_entity.type
_entity.pdbx_description
1 polymer ?
#
loop_
_entity_poly.entity_id
_entity_poly.type
_entity_poly.pdbx_seq_one_letter_code
_entity_poly.pdbx_strand_id
1 'polypeptide(L)'
;MEKSLKLSVKKNEPQEQVQKQLTALDVELEKQTVQLKQWQMQELLQLRQSQHQLERGKKQAYLKESYLKLRETAQECQQTQIKKLKDICEKEKKELQKMLDRKRHNSITEAKTRDREKAEAELNEINRKHITESVSSIRRLEVAQKRRQEKLSLRHHEILQRIEEDLPLQQSQLERDMEVELQRLPEEICQYLQGELESKGLRSDALYCSMSNNDSPSSGPPSNSSTPPFHSPNRSWHGDWSLDNSTTSLVDSSSSSTPVVSEAEFTL
;
A
#
# COMPACT_ATOMS: atom_id res chain seq x y z
N MET A 1 30.34 -3.74 103.74
CA MET A 1 29.02 -3.72 103.06
C MET A 1 28.76 -2.26 102.73
N GLU A 2 28.46 -1.78 101.52
CA GLU A 2 28.10 -2.35 100.23
C GLU A 2 28.55 -1.36 99.15
N LYS A 3 28.74 -1.90 97.95
CA LYS A 3 29.14 -1.23 96.71
C LYS A 3 27.93 -0.52 96.10
N SER A 4 28.13 0.69 95.58
CA SER A 4 27.34 1.19 94.43
C SER A 4 28.27 1.88 93.46
N LEU A 5 28.89 1.04 92.62
CA LEU A 5 29.66 1.44 91.45
C LEU A 5 28.74 2.19 90.48
N LYS A 6 29.12 3.44 90.20
CA LYS A 6 28.61 4.26 89.10
C LYS A 6 28.86 3.51 87.79
N LEU A 7 27.81 3.00 87.15
CA LEU A 7 27.87 2.54 85.77
C LEU A 7 27.68 3.74 84.85
N SER A 8 28.80 4.27 84.34
CA SER A 8 28.82 5.20 83.22
C SER A 8 28.34 4.49 81.96
N VAL A 9 27.15 4.85 81.47
CA VAL A 9 26.71 4.52 80.12
C VAL A 9 27.29 5.56 79.16
N LYS A 10 28.57 5.39 78.83
CA LYS A 10 29.25 6.02 77.68
C LYS A 10 29.60 4.89 76.71
N LYS A 11 28.60 4.39 75.99
CA LYS A 11 28.75 3.34 74.98
C LYS A 11 27.55 3.46 74.03
N ASN A 12 27.71 4.22 72.95
CA ASN A 12 26.86 4.17 71.73
C ASN A 12 27.37 5.15 70.65
N GLU A 13 28.17 6.15 71.02
CA GLU A 13 28.72 7.16 70.12
C GLU A 13 29.47 6.61 68.87
N PRO A 14 30.27 5.52 68.95
CA PRO A 14 30.93 4.95 67.77
C PRO A 14 29.97 4.17 66.86
N GLN A 15 28.97 3.51 67.45
CA GLN A 15 28.03 2.64 66.73
C GLN A 15 26.99 3.48 65.97
N GLU A 16 26.58 4.61 66.56
CA GLU A 16 25.72 5.59 65.92
C GLU A 16 26.43 6.33 64.76
N GLN A 17 27.74 6.57 64.86
CA GLN A 17 28.55 7.11 63.77
C GLN A 17 28.69 6.13 62.60
N VAL A 18 28.92 4.84 62.87
CA VAL A 18 28.96 3.80 61.83
C VAL A 18 27.61 3.64 61.14
N GLN A 19 26.51 3.67 61.90
CA GLN A 19 25.15 3.61 61.33
C GLN A 19 24.90 4.80 60.39
N LYS A 20 25.30 6.01 60.81
CA LYS A 20 25.21 7.23 59.99
C LYS A 20 26.03 7.13 58.70
N GLN A 21 27.24 6.56 58.77
CA GLN A 21 28.09 6.34 57.60
C GLN A 21 27.51 5.31 56.64
N LEU A 22 26.93 4.22 57.13
CA LEU A 22 26.23 3.22 56.31
C LEU A 22 25.03 3.84 55.58
N THR A 23 24.18 4.57 56.31
CA THR A 23 23.03 5.25 55.68
C THR A 23 23.46 6.30 54.65
N ALA A 24 24.58 6.99 54.88
CA ALA A 24 25.12 7.94 53.90
C ALA A 24 25.64 7.23 52.63
N LEU A 25 26.26 6.06 52.78
CA LEU A 25 26.68 5.22 51.67
C LEU A 25 25.48 4.68 50.87
N ASP A 26 24.43 4.21 51.54
CA ASP A 26 23.21 3.71 50.89
C ASP A 26 22.55 4.80 50.05
N VAL A 27 22.45 6.03 50.58
CA VAL A 27 21.89 7.19 49.86
C VAL A 27 22.73 7.55 48.64
N GLU A 28 24.07 7.53 48.74
CA GLU A 28 24.93 7.83 47.58
C GLU A 28 24.84 6.72 46.52
N LEU A 29 24.72 5.46 46.93
CA LEU A 29 24.55 4.32 46.02
C LEU A 29 23.20 4.38 45.28
N GLU A 30 22.13 4.74 45.98
CA GLU A 30 20.81 5.00 45.37
C GLU A 30 20.88 6.15 44.37
N LYS A 31 21.53 7.26 44.73
CA LYS A 31 21.74 8.41 43.85
C LYS A 31 22.52 8.04 42.58
N GLN A 32 23.62 7.30 42.71
CA GLN A 32 24.39 6.81 41.55
C GLN A 32 23.56 5.88 40.67
N THR A 33 22.73 5.03 41.28
CA THR A 33 21.84 4.12 40.55
C THR A 33 20.78 4.88 39.75
N VAL A 34 20.16 5.89 40.35
CA VAL A 34 19.19 6.76 39.66
C VAL A 34 19.85 7.53 38.51
N GLN A 35 21.05 8.06 38.72
CA GLN A 35 21.81 8.74 37.67
C GLN A 35 22.12 7.82 36.49
N LEU A 36 22.56 6.58 36.75
CA LEU A 36 22.85 5.61 35.69
C LEU A 36 21.59 5.24 34.90
N LYS A 37 20.45 5.05 35.58
CA LYS A 37 19.15 4.79 34.93
C LYS A 37 18.70 5.96 34.06
N GLN A 38 18.84 7.18 34.57
CA GLN A 38 18.50 8.38 33.81
C GLN A 38 19.38 8.52 32.56
N TRP A 39 20.69 8.23 32.69
CA TRP A 39 21.62 8.25 31.57
C TRP A 39 21.26 7.20 30.51
N GLN A 40 20.99 5.95 30.93
CA GLN A 40 20.58 4.88 30.01
C GLN A 40 19.27 5.23 29.26
N MET A 41 18.29 5.81 29.97
CA MET A 41 17.05 6.27 29.37
C MET A 41 17.31 7.37 28.33
N GLN A 42 18.17 8.33 28.65
CA GLN A 42 18.50 9.44 27.77
C GLN A 42 19.22 8.97 26.49
N GLU A 43 20.20 8.07 26.59
CA GLU A 43 20.91 7.52 25.42
C GLU A 43 19.96 6.74 24.51
N LEU A 44 19.11 5.88 25.10
CA LEU A 44 18.16 5.10 24.33
C LEU A 44 17.13 6.00 23.63
N LEU A 45 16.64 7.04 24.31
CA LEU A 45 15.74 8.02 23.72
C LEU A 45 16.40 8.74 22.54
N GLN A 46 17.65 9.21 22.69
CA GLN A 46 18.38 9.88 21.63
C GLN A 46 18.60 8.96 20.42
N LEU A 47 18.98 7.71 20.64
CA LEU A 47 19.14 6.72 19.58
C LEU A 47 17.83 6.50 18.83
N ARG A 48 16.72 6.31 19.56
CA ARG A 48 15.41 6.06 18.95
C ARG A 48 14.87 7.28 18.21
N GLN A 49 15.09 8.49 18.71
CA GLN A 49 14.77 9.72 17.99
C GLN A 49 15.54 9.82 16.67
N SER A 50 16.83 9.48 16.67
CA SER A 50 17.65 9.45 15.45
C SER A 50 17.14 8.42 14.42
N GLN A 51 16.82 7.20 14.89
CA GLN A 51 16.20 6.17 14.05
C GLN A 51 14.87 6.63 13.46
N HIS A 52 14.00 7.22 14.29
CA HIS A 52 12.70 7.72 13.88
C HIS A 52 12.83 8.81 12.80
N GLN A 53 13.81 9.72 12.93
CA GLN A 53 14.09 10.75 11.89
C GLN A 53 14.51 10.11 10.57
N LEU A 54 15.37 9.10 10.61
CA LEU A 54 15.79 8.38 9.40
C LEU A 54 14.61 7.66 8.74
N GLU A 55 13.78 6.98 9.54
CA GLU A 55 12.57 6.31 9.06
C GLU A 55 11.56 7.29 8.47
N ARG A 56 11.37 8.46 9.09
CA ARG A 56 10.52 9.54 8.57
C ARG A 56 10.99 9.97 7.19
N GLY A 57 12.28 10.24 7.04
CA GLY A 57 12.87 10.62 5.76
C GLY A 57 12.66 9.56 4.67
N LYS A 58 12.89 8.28 5.01
CA LYS A 58 12.67 7.16 4.08
C LYS A 58 11.19 7.00 3.69
N LYS A 59 10.27 7.02 4.65
CA LYS A 59 8.82 6.91 4.41
C LYS A 59 8.33 8.06 3.51
N GLN A 60 8.79 9.29 3.76
CA GLN A 60 8.45 10.45 2.94
C GLN A 60 9.02 10.36 1.51
N ALA A 61 10.27 9.93 1.36
CA ALA A 61 10.89 9.74 0.05
C ALA A 61 10.17 8.65 -0.76
N TYR A 62 9.89 7.50 -0.14
CA TYR A 62 9.17 6.40 -0.77
C TYR A 62 7.75 6.81 -1.20
N LEU A 63 7.03 7.55 -0.35
CA LEU A 63 5.70 8.07 -0.69
C LEU A 63 5.75 8.96 -1.94
N LYS A 64 6.71 9.89 -2.00
CA LYS A 64 6.89 10.76 -3.17
C LYS A 64 7.24 9.97 -4.44
N GLU A 65 8.18 9.03 -4.34
CA GLU A 65 8.59 8.19 -5.47
C GLU A 65 7.43 7.33 -6.00
N SER A 66 6.67 6.72 -5.09
CA SER A 66 5.50 5.91 -5.43
C SER A 66 4.44 6.72 -6.19
N TYR A 67 4.16 7.95 -5.75
CA TYR A 67 3.22 8.83 -6.43
C TYR A 67 3.74 9.34 -7.78
N LEU A 68 5.04 9.62 -7.90
CA LEU A 68 5.65 9.95 -9.19
C LEU A 68 5.47 8.79 -10.18
N LYS A 69 5.77 7.57 -9.76
CA LYS A 69 5.61 6.37 -10.58
C LYS A 69 4.15 6.11 -10.96
N LEU A 70 3.22 6.33 -10.02
CA LEU A 70 1.79 6.22 -10.29
C LEU A 70 1.34 7.24 -11.35
N ARG A 71 1.80 8.49 -11.24
CA ARG A 71 1.52 9.55 -12.22
C ARG A 71 2.08 9.20 -13.60
N GLU A 72 3.32 8.74 -13.68
CA GLU A 72 3.95 8.31 -14.93
C GLU A 72 3.17 7.17 -15.58
N THR A 73 2.85 6.13 -14.81
CA THR A 73 2.06 4.98 -15.28
C THR A 73 0.69 5.43 -15.80
N ALA A 74 0.03 6.36 -15.10
CA ALA A 74 -1.23 6.94 -15.55
C ALA A 74 -1.07 7.65 -16.89
N GLN A 75 -0.05 8.50 -17.05
CA GLN A 75 0.22 9.22 -18.30
C GLN A 75 0.53 8.28 -19.48
N GLU A 76 1.32 7.23 -19.26
CA GLU A 76 1.62 6.21 -20.27
C GLU A 76 0.35 5.47 -20.72
N CYS A 77 -0.52 5.13 -19.77
CA CYS A 77 -1.81 4.53 -20.05
C CYS A 77 -2.69 5.48 -20.87
N GLN A 78 -2.73 6.77 -20.52
CA GLN A 78 -3.47 7.78 -21.27
C GLN A 78 -2.97 7.89 -22.71
N GLN A 79 -1.66 7.97 -22.91
CA GLN A 79 -1.05 8.05 -24.23
C GLN A 79 -1.42 6.82 -25.08
N THR A 80 -1.37 5.64 -24.48
CA THR A 80 -1.78 4.38 -25.13
C THR A 80 -3.25 4.40 -25.52
N GLN A 81 -4.14 4.85 -24.64
CA GLN A 81 -5.57 4.95 -24.92
C GLN A 81 -5.88 5.97 -26.01
N ILE A 82 -5.20 7.13 -26.00
CA ILE A 82 -5.34 8.15 -27.05
C ILE A 82 -4.88 7.61 -28.40
N LYS A 83 -3.76 6.89 -28.45
CA LYS A 83 -3.27 6.25 -29.68
C LYS A 83 -4.30 5.25 -30.22
N LYS A 84 -4.78 4.34 -29.36
CA LYS A 84 -5.83 3.38 -29.73
C LYS A 84 -7.10 4.08 -30.23
N LEU A 85 -7.51 5.17 -29.59
CA LEU A 85 -8.67 5.96 -30.01
C LEU A 85 -8.50 6.55 -31.41
N LYS A 86 -7.31 7.08 -31.72
CA LYS A 86 -6.98 7.59 -33.07
C LYS A 86 -7.06 6.49 -34.12
N ASP A 87 -6.48 5.32 -33.83
CA ASP A 87 -6.52 4.16 -34.73
C ASP A 87 -7.97 3.71 -35.01
N ILE A 88 -8.83 3.72 -33.98
CA ILE A 88 -10.27 3.43 -34.12
C ILE A 88 -10.95 4.48 -34.99
N CYS A 89 -10.70 5.78 -34.75
CA CYS A 89 -11.26 6.86 -35.55
C CYS A 89 -10.91 6.75 -37.04
N GLU A 90 -9.66 6.37 -37.35
CA GLU A 90 -9.22 6.15 -38.73
C GLU A 90 -9.90 4.93 -39.38
N LYS A 91 -10.06 3.83 -38.63
CA LYS A 91 -10.77 2.63 -39.11
C LYS A 91 -12.24 2.95 -39.42
N GLU A 92 -12.93 3.63 -38.51
CA GLU A 92 -14.32 4.07 -38.69
C GLU A 92 -14.48 4.93 -39.96
N LYS A 93 -13.55 5.86 -40.22
CA LYS A 93 -13.57 6.68 -41.45
C LYS A 93 -13.43 5.82 -42.71
N LYS A 94 -12.48 4.88 -42.71
CA LYS A 94 -12.25 3.96 -43.84
C LYS A 94 -13.47 3.06 -44.10
N GLU A 95 -14.08 2.53 -43.04
CA GLU A 95 -15.26 1.67 -43.13
C GLU A 95 -16.50 2.43 -43.63
N LEU A 96 -16.71 3.65 -43.14
CA LEU A 96 -17.80 4.52 -43.59
C LEU A 96 -17.65 4.84 -45.08
N GLN A 97 -16.46 5.22 -45.52
CA GLN A 97 -16.19 5.50 -46.94
C GLN A 97 -16.48 4.26 -47.81
N LYS A 98 -15.98 3.09 -47.38
CA LYS A 98 -16.22 1.81 -48.08
C LYS A 98 -17.71 1.48 -48.19
N MET A 99 -18.49 1.74 -47.15
CA MET A 99 -19.94 1.53 -47.14
C MET A 99 -20.67 2.47 -48.11
N LEU A 100 -20.32 3.76 -48.09
CA LEU A 100 -20.91 4.78 -48.98
C LEU A 100 -20.59 4.50 -50.45
N ASP A 101 -19.35 4.13 -50.75
CA ASP A 101 -18.93 3.79 -52.12
C ASP A 101 -19.63 2.54 -52.64
N ARG A 102 -19.80 1.50 -51.80
CA ARG A 102 -20.59 0.32 -52.13
C ARG A 102 -22.06 0.67 -52.40
N LYS A 103 -22.67 1.50 -51.54
CA LYS A 103 -24.06 1.97 -51.72
C LYS A 103 -24.23 2.71 -53.04
N ARG A 104 -23.28 3.60 -53.37
CA ARG A 104 -23.26 4.30 -54.66
C ARG A 104 -23.14 3.32 -55.83
N HIS A 105 -22.21 2.37 -55.76
CA HIS A 105 -22.00 1.40 -56.83
C HIS A 105 -23.24 0.55 -57.09
N ASN A 106 -23.89 0.04 -56.04
CA ASN A 106 -25.13 -0.73 -56.15
C ASN A 106 -26.23 0.09 -56.82
N SER A 107 -26.42 1.35 -56.40
CA SER A 107 -27.41 2.24 -57.00
C SER A 107 -27.14 2.52 -58.48
N ILE A 108 -25.87 2.69 -58.87
CA ILE A 108 -25.48 2.85 -60.29
C ILE A 108 -25.81 1.58 -61.09
N THR A 109 -25.51 0.41 -60.53
CA THR A 109 -25.79 -0.88 -61.18
C THR A 109 -27.28 -1.09 -61.37
N GLU A 110 -28.11 -0.80 -60.35
CA GLU A 110 -29.57 -0.87 -60.44
C GLU A 110 -30.14 0.08 -61.50
N ALA A 111 -29.71 1.35 -61.53
CA ALA A 111 -30.18 2.33 -62.52
C ALA A 111 -29.85 1.90 -63.96
N LYS A 112 -28.67 1.33 -64.19
CA LYS A 112 -28.26 0.81 -65.51
C LYS A 112 -29.14 -0.34 -66.03
N THR A 113 -29.80 -1.08 -65.15
CA THR A 113 -30.66 -2.22 -65.55
C THR A 113 -32.09 -1.83 -65.91
N ARG A 114 -32.54 -0.59 -65.63
CA ARG A 114 -33.95 -0.20 -65.75
C ARG A 114 -34.32 0.46 -67.09
N ASP A 115 -33.66 1.55 -67.49
CA ASP A 115 -34.08 2.31 -68.69
C ASP A 115 -32.91 3.13 -69.29
N ARG A 116 -32.51 2.80 -70.52
CA ARG A 116 -31.28 3.33 -71.15
C ARG A 116 -31.38 4.80 -71.52
N GLU A 117 -32.58 5.29 -71.84
CA GLU A 117 -32.82 6.67 -72.26
C GLU A 117 -32.84 7.66 -71.07
N LYS A 118 -33.07 7.17 -69.83
CA LYS A 118 -33.06 7.98 -68.59
C LYS A 118 -31.81 7.77 -67.74
N ALA A 119 -30.93 6.85 -68.13
CA ALA A 119 -29.76 6.44 -67.36
C ALA A 119 -28.81 7.59 -67.00
N GLU A 120 -28.67 8.61 -67.86
CA GLU A 120 -27.79 9.76 -67.61
C GLU A 120 -28.34 10.70 -66.53
N ALA A 121 -29.65 10.98 -66.55
CA ALA A 121 -30.29 11.80 -65.52
C ALA A 121 -30.28 11.12 -64.16
N GLU A 122 -30.53 9.81 -64.10
CA GLU A 122 -30.46 9.02 -62.88
C GLU A 122 -29.04 8.93 -62.33
N LEU A 123 -28.03 8.75 -63.18
CA LEU A 123 -26.62 8.74 -62.77
C LEU A 123 -26.21 10.06 -62.11
N ASN A 124 -26.61 11.20 -62.70
CA ASN A 124 -26.33 12.51 -62.14
C ASN A 124 -27.00 12.70 -60.77
N GLU A 125 -28.22 12.19 -60.61
CA GLU A 125 -28.93 12.24 -59.33
C GLU A 125 -28.27 11.35 -58.26
N ILE A 126 -27.83 10.15 -58.63
CA ILE A 126 -27.09 9.25 -57.73
C ILE A 126 -25.79 9.90 -57.25
N ASN A 127 -25.06 10.56 -58.15
CA ASN A 127 -23.83 11.27 -57.79
C ASN A 127 -24.09 12.46 -56.87
N ARG A 128 -25.12 13.26 -57.14
CA ARG A 128 -25.54 14.36 -56.24
C ARG A 128 -25.87 13.84 -54.85
N LYS A 129 -26.73 12.81 -54.76
CA LYS A 129 -27.10 12.16 -53.49
C LYS A 129 -25.88 11.63 -52.76
N HIS A 130 -25.00 10.89 -53.43
CA HIS A 130 -23.78 10.36 -52.82
C HIS A 130 -22.92 11.49 -52.22
N ILE A 131 -22.68 12.57 -52.95
CA ILE A 131 -21.88 13.70 -52.43
C ILE A 131 -22.52 14.27 -51.17
N THR A 132 -23.82 14.57 -51.22
CA THR A 132 -24.55 15.13 -50.06
C THR A 132 -24.55 14.18 -48.86
N GLU A 133 -24.84 12.91 -49.07
CA GLU A 133 -24.89 11.89 -48.01
C GLU A 133 -23.52 11.62 -47.41
N SER A 134 -22.47 11.54 -48.24
CA SER A 134 -21.09 11.32 -47.80
C SER A 134 -20.59 12.48 -46.94
N VAL A 135 -20.79 13.73 -47.40
CA VAL A 135 -20.42 14.93 -46.62
C VAL A 135 -21.20 14.98 -45.31
N SER A 136 -22.50 14.70 -45.32
CA SER A 136 -23.34 14.68 -44.11
C SER A 136 -22.89 13.62 -43.11
N SER A 137 -22.59 12.40 -43.59
CA SER A 137 -22.21 11.26 -42.76
C SER A 137 -20.80 11.44 -42.17
N ILE A 138 -19.84 11.95 -42.95
CA ILE A 138 -18.50 12.27 -42.47
C ILE A 138 -18.57 13.33 -41.37
N ARG A 139 -19.33 14.41 -41.56
CA ARG A 139 -19.49 15.45 -40.53
C ARG A 139 -20.09 14.90 -39.24
N ARG A 140 -21.12 14.05 -39.33
CA ARG A 140 -21.70 13.39 -38.14
C ARG A 140 -20.70 12.50 -37.42
N LEU A 141 -19.92 11.73 -38.17
CA LEU A 141 -18.87 10.87 -37.62
C LEU A 141 -17.81 11.71 -36.89
N GLU A 142 -17.35 12.81 -37.49
CA GLU A 142 -16.33 13.68 -36.89
C GLU A 142 -16.82 14.33 -35.59
N VAL A 143 -18.07 14.78 -35.53
CA VAL A 143 -18.68 15.30 -34.29
C VAL A 143 -18.74 14.20 -33.22
N ALA A 144 -19.14 12.99 -33.57
CA ALA A 144 -19.20 11.87 -32.63
C ALA A 144 -17.79 11.48 -32.12
N GLN A 145 -16.80 11.41 -33.01
CA GLN A 145 -15.41 11.13 -32.68
C GLN A 145 -14.82 12.19 -31.75
N LYS A 146 -15.06 13.48 -32.03
CA LYS A 146 -14.62 14.59 -31.20
C LYS A 146 -15.22 14.52 -29.79
N ARG A 147 -16.53 14.28 -29.68
CA ARG A 147 -17.20 14.11 -28.37
C ARG A 147 -16.62 12.93 -27.57
N ARG A 148 -16.33 11.81 -28.24
CA ARG A 148 -15.69 10.64 -27.60
C ARG A 148 -14.29 10.98 -27.08
N GLN A 149 -13.51 11.72 -27.87
CA GLN A 149 -12.18 12.19 -27.47
C GLN A 149 -12.24 13.15 -26.28
N GLU A 150 -13.12 14.15 -26.31
CA GLU A 150 -13.32 15.11 -25.21
C GLU A 150 -13.71 14.40 -23.91
N LYS A 151 -14.64 13.45 -23.98
CA LYS A 151 -15.03 12.63 -22.82
C LYS A 151 -13.87 11.84 -22.25
N LEU A 152 -13.04 11.23 -23.11
CA LEU A 152 -11.86 10.50 -22.67
C LEU A 152 -10.83 11.43 -22.01
N SER A 153 -10.54 12.57 -22.63
CA SER A 153 -9.61 13.58 -22.10
C SER A 153 -10.06 14.12 -20.74
N LEU A 154 -11.36 14.32 -20.54
CA LEU A 154 -11.89 14.75 -19.24
C LEU A 154 -11.67 13.68 -18.16
N ARG A 155 -11.92 12.40 -18.46
CA ARG A 155 -11.62 11.30 -17.52
C ARG A 155 -10.14 11.19 -17.20
N HIS A 156 -9.27 11.37 -18.19
CA HIS A 156 -7.82 11.39 -18.00
C HIS A 156 -7.38 12.52 -17.08
N HIS A 157 -7.95 13.71 -17.25
CA HIS A 157 -7.70 14.85 -16.38
C HIS A 157 -8.16 14.60 -14.94
N GLU A 158 -9.38 14.09 -14.74
CA GLU A 158 -9.91 13.75 -13.41
C GLU A 158 -9.03 12.75 -12.66
N ILE A 159 -8.48 11.75 -13.36
CA ILE A 159 -7.59 10.75 -12.74
C ILE A 159 -6.28 11.40 -12.29
N LEU A 160 -5.65 12.23 -13.12
CA LEU A 160 -4.40 12.91 -12.74
C LEU A 160 -4.62 13.88 -11.59
N GLN A 161 -5.73 14.64 -11.64
CA GLN A 161 -6.09 15.56 -10.58
C GLN A 161 -6.25 14.83 -9.23
N ARG A 162 -6.93 13.68 -9.20
CA ARG A 162 -7.05 12.86 -7.98
C ARG A 162 -5.69 12.41 -7.44
N ILE A 163 -4.78 11.97 -8.31
CA ILE A 163 -3.42 11.58 -7.90
C ILE A 163 -2.68 12.77 -7.27
N GLU A 164 -2.84 13.97 -7.84
CA GLU A 164 -2.21 15.20 -7.34
C GLU A 164 -2.81 15.67 -6.00
N GLU A 165 -4.14 15.53 -5.83
CA GLU A 165 -4.85 15.88 -4.60
C GLU A 165 -4.60 14.89 -3.45
N ASP A 166 -4.45 13.59 -3.76
CA ASP A 166 -4.24 12.55 -2.75
C ASP A 166 -2.83 12.60 -2.13
N LEU A 167 -1.82 13.03 -2.88
CA LEU A 167 -0.44 13.11 -2.41
C LEU A 167 -0.27 13.96 -1.12
N PRO A 168 -0.71 15.23 -1.06
CA PRO A 168 -0.58 16.03 0.16
C PRO A 168 -1.40 15.47 1.33
N LEU A 169 -2.55 14.83 1.05
CA LEU A 169 -3.36 14.18 2.09
C LEU A 169 -2.60 13.02 2.73
N GLN A 170 -1.97 12.16 1.93
CA GLN A 170 -1.15 11.06 2.43
C GLN A 170 0.12 11.55 3.13
N GLN A 171 0.74 12.63 2.64
CA GLN A 171 1.90 13.26 3.30
C GLN A 171 1.53 13.79 4.69
N SER A 172 0.41 14.50 4.81
CA SER A 172 -0.08 15.00 6.09
C SER A 172 -0.45 13.88 7.06
N GLN A 173 -1.09 12.81 6.56
CA GLN A 173 -1.40 11.63 7.35
C GLN A 173 -0.12 10.98 7.88
N LEU A 174 0.85 10.71 7.01
CA LEU A 174 2.15 10.16 7.39
C LEU A 174 2.83 11.03 8.44
N GLU A 175 2.83 12.34 8.27
CA GLU A 175 3.46 13.25 9.23
C GLU A 175 2.80 13.21 10.61
N ARG A 176 1.46 13.17 10.66
CA ARG A 176 0.73 13.02 11.92
C ARG A 176 1.03 11.70 12.61
N ASP A 177 1.08 10.60 11.86
CA ASP A 177 1.36 9.28 12.43
C ASP A 177 2.79 9.21 12.98
N MET A 178 3.77 9.77 12.27
CA MET A 178 5.15 9.88 12.75
C MET A 178 5.25 10.74 14.01
N GLU A 179 4.55 11.88 14.08
CA GLU A 179 4.55 12.74 15.26
C GLU A 179 3.96 12.02 16.49
N VAL A 180 2.87 11.25 16.31
CA VAL A 180 2.27 10.45 17.39
C VAL A 180 3.22 9.35 17.87
N GLU A 181 3.92 8.67 16.95
CA GLU A 181 4.95 7.69 17.31
C GLU A 181 6.09 8.35 18.11
N LEU A 182 6.55 9.53 17.70
CA LEU A 182 7.61 10.26 18.39
C LEU A 182 7.19 10.69 19.81
N GLN A 183 5.95 11.14 19.99
CA GLN A 183 5.43 11.57 21.28
C GLN A 183 5.29 10.43 22.29
N ARG A 184 5.04 9.20 21.84
CA ARG A 184 4.88 8.01 22.70
C ARG A 184 6.21 7.35 23.09
N LEU A 185 7.28 7.70 22.38
CA LEU A 185 8.58 7.07 22.53
C LEU A 185 9.15 7.13 23.96
N PRO A 186 9.05 8.25 24.71
CA PRO A 186 9.54 8.30 26.09
C PRO A 186 8.82 7.30 27.01
N GLU A 187 7.50 7.21 26.93
CA GLU A 187 6.71 6.27 27.74
C GLU A 187 7.01 4.81 27.38
N GLU A 188 7.14 4.50 26.09
CA GLU A 188 7.51 3.17 25.60
C GLU A 188 8.90 2.74 26.09
N ILE A 189 9.87 3.66 26.08
CA ILE A 189 11.23 3.42 26.59
C ILE A 189 11.20 3.17 28.10
N CYS A 190 10.45 3.97 28.86
CA CYS A 190 10.30 3.76 30.30
C CYS A 190 9.72 2.37 30.61
N GLN A 191 8.65 1.97 29.91
CA GLN A 191 8.03 0.65 30.08
C GLN A 191 9.00 -0.48 29.69
N TYR A 192 9.75 -0.32 28.60
CA TYR A 192 10.74 -1.30 28.16
C TYR A 192 11.84 -1.49 29.21
N LEU A 193 12.41 -0.40 29.72
CA LEU A 193 13.46 -0.46 30.74
C LEU A 193 12.95 -1.07 32.05
N GLN A 194 11.73 -0.73 32.47
CA GLN A 194 11.12 -1.33 33.66
C GLN A 194 10.90 -2.84 33.49
N GLY A 195 10.37 -3.27 32.34
CA GLY A 195 10.19 -4.70 32.02
C GLY A 195 11.52 -5.47 31.99
N GLU A 196 12.59 -4.85 31.48
CA GLU A 196 13.95 -5.42 31.50
C GLU A 196 14.53 -5.58 32.92
N LEU A 197 14.13 -4.74 33.88
CA LEU A 197 14.50 -4.90 35.28
C LEU A 197 13.74 -6.05 35.93
N GLU A 198 12.43 -6.15 35.65
CA GLU A 198 11.57 -7.20 36.17
C GLU A 198 11.96 -8.59 35.62
N SER A 199 12.34 -8.68 34.34
CA SER A 199 12.79 -9.91 33.70
C SER A 199 14.12 -10.43 34.25
N LYS A 200 14.98 -9.53 34.74
CA LYS A 200 16.28 -9.86 35.37
C LYS A 200 16.17 -10.19 36.86
N GLY A 201 14.95 -10.24 37.41
CA GLY A 201 14.71 -10.56 38.82
C GLY A 201 15.16 -9.47 39.80
N LEU A 202 15.45 -8.25 39.31
CA LEU A 202 15.91 -7.11 40.11
C LEU A 202 14.75 -6.30 40.68
N ARG A 203 13.72 -6.98 41.19
CA ARG A 203 12.63 -6.31 41.91
C ARG A 203 13.17 -5.72 43.21
N SER A 204 12.86 -4.44 43.45
CA SER A 204 13.13 -3.69 44.69
C SER A 204 12.38 -4.22 45.93
N ASP A 205 12.09 -5.52 46.01
CA ASP A 205 11.42 -6.15 47.16
C ASP A 205 12.42 -6.51 48.29
N ALA A 206 13.72 -6.22 48.14
CA ALA A 206 14.72 -6.45 49.18
C ALA A 206 14.73 -5.41 50.32
N LEU A 207 13.92 -4.34 50.24
CA LEU A 207 13.97 -3.23 51.23
C LEU A 207 12.70 -3.08 52.10
N TYR A 208 11.66 -3.90 51.92
CA TYR A 208 10.47 -3.91 52.78
C TYR A 208 10.03 -5.33 53.17
N CYS A 209 10.87 -6.05 53.91
CA CYS A 209 10.43 -7.15 54.77
C CYS A 209 11.28 -7.16 56.05
N SER A 210 11.09 -6.14 56.89
CA SER A 210 11.40 -6.26 58.31
C SER A 210 10.28 -7.04 59.00
N MET A 211 10.67 -8.15 59.62
CA MET A 211 10.02 -8.82 60.74
C MET A 211 8.70 -9.53 60.46
N SER A 212 8.79 -10.79 60.00
CA SER A 212 7.87 -11.82 60.47
C SER A 212 8.63 -13.15 60.61
N ASN A 213 9.09 -13.42 61.83
CA ASN A 213 9.57 -14.74 62.22
C ASN A 213 8.39 -15.72 62.28
N ASN A 214 8.54 -16.89 61.64
CA ASN A 214 8.23 -18.23 62.18
C ASN A 214 8.42 -19.30 61.08
N ASP A 215 9.43 -20.18 61.28
CA ASP A 215 9.41 -21.66 61.19
C ASP A 215 8.45 -22.34 60.17
N SER A 216 8.79 -23.33 59.30
CA SER A 216 9.95 -24.22 59.05
C SER A 216 9.83 -24.84 57.60
N PRO A 217 10.41 -26.01 57.20
CA PRO A 217 11.28 -26.11 56.02
C PRO A 217 10.74 -26.99 54.87
N SER A 218 11.15 -26.72 53.63
CA SER A 218 11.22 -27.77 52.60
C SER A 218 12.21 -27.40 51.50
N SER A 219 13.25 -28.22 51.39
CA SER A 219 14.28 -28.22 50.37
C SER A 219 13.77 -28.69 49.01
N GLY A 220 14.17 -28.00 47.93
CA GLY A 220 14.15 -28.52 46.56
C GLY A 220 14.92 -27.60 45.60
N PRO A 221 15.84 -28.11 44.75
CA PRO A 221 16.64 -27.29 43.84
C PRO A 221 15.88 -26.94 42.55
N PRO A 222 16.32 -25.92 41.79
CA PRO A 222 15.57 -25.40 40.64
C PRO A 222 15.80 -26.26 39.39
N SER A 223 14.74 -26.47 38.62
CA SER A 223 14.80 -27.04 37.28
C SER A 223 14.58 -25.94 36.25
N ASN A 224 15.57 -25.78 35.39
CA ASN A 224 15.69 -24.79 34.35
C ASN A 224 15.03 -25.36 33.07
N SER A 225 14.57 -24.46 32.20
CA SER A 225 14.11 -24.66 30.81
C SER A 225 12.60 -24.79 30.59
N SER A 226 12.01 -23.74 30.01
CA SER A 226 11.17 -23.84 28.80
C SER A 226 10.96 -22.45 28.19
N THR A 227 11.56 -22.30 27.02
CA THR A 227 11.44 -21.22 26.05
C THR A 227 9.98 -21.01 25.62
N PRO A 228 9.48 -19.77 25.43
CA PRO A 228 8.20 -19.54 24.76
C PRO A 228 8.32 -19.76 23.24
N PRO A 229 7.28 -20.25 22.54
CA PRO A 229 7.35 -20.44 21.10
C PRO A 229 7.22 -19.10 20.38
N PHE A 230 8.25 -18.76 19.59
CA PHE A 230 8.19 -17.74 18.56
C PHE A 230 7.20 -18.17 17.46
N HIS A 231 6.17 -17.35 17.23
CA HIS A 231 5.39 -17.40 16.00
C HIS A 231 6.00 -16.41 14.99
N SER A 232 6.68 -16.95 13.98
CA SER A 232 7.03 -16.22 12.75
C SER A 232 5.94 -16.50 11.70
N PRO A 233 5.28 -15.47 11.12
CA PRO A 233 4.48 -15.66 9.92
C PRO A 233 5.38 -15.55 8.69
N ASN A 234 5.79 -16.70 8.15
CA ASN A 234 6.35 -16.78 6.81
C ASN A 234 5.20 -16.95 5.81
N ARG A 235 4.85 -15.90 5.06
CA ARG A 235 3.91 -15.97 3.93
C ARG A 235 4.63 -15.51 2.66
N SER A 236 5.38 -16.43 2.09
CA SER A 236 5.93 -16.38 0.74
C SER A 236 4.80 -16.39 -0.29
N TRP A 237 4.54 -15.24 -0.89
CA TRP A 237 3.81 -15.14 -2.16
C TRP A 237 4.84 -15.20 -3.29
N HIS A 238 5.22 -16.41 -3.67
CA HIS A 238 5.84 -16.67 -4.98
C HIS A 238 4.96 -17.68 -5.70
N GLY A 239 3.92 -17.17 -6.36
CA GLY A 239 3.15 -17.88 -7.37
C GLY A 239 3.73 -17.55 -8.74
N ASP A 240 4.66 -18.39 -9.16
CA ASP A 240 4.76 -18.98 -10.49
C ASP A 240 4.18 -18.17 -11.68
N TRP A 241 5.05 -17.42 -12.36
CA TRP A 241 4.87 -17.10 -13.79
C TRP A 241 5.95 -17.86 -14.54
N SER A 242 5.66 -19.12 -14.85
CA SER A 242 6.49 -19.93 -15.74
C SER A 242 6.24 -19.51 -17.19
N LEU A 243 7.32 -19.07 -17.87
CA LEU A 243 7.40 -19.04 -19.31
C LEU A 243 7.79 -20.45 -19.80
N ASP A 244 6.88 -21.14 -20.48
CA ASP A 244 7.25 -22.22 -21.39
C ASP A 244 6.90 -21.83 -22.84
N ASN A 245 7.98 -21.51 -23.56
CA ASN A 245 8.01 -21.48 -25.01
C ASN A 245 8.43 -22.87 -25.47
N SER A 246 7.60 -23.58 -26.24
CA SER A 246 8.03 -24.51 -27.31
C SER A 246 6.85 -25.07 -28.12
N THR A 247 6.71 -24.54 -29.33
CA THR A 247 6.61 -25.30 -30.60
C THR A 247 6.16 -26.76 -30.54
N THR A 248 4.96 -27.05 -31.07
CA THR A 248 4.73 -28.24 -31.91
C THR A 248 3.82 -27.87 -33.09
N SER A 249 4.20 -28.40 -34.24
CA SER A 249 3.64 -28.17 -35.57
C SER A 249 2.59 -29.23 -35.93
N LEU A 250 1.66 -28.84 -36.82
CA LEU A 250 1.02 -29.66 -37.86
C LEU A 250 0.17 -30.86 -37.43
N VAL A 251 -1.15 -30.75 -37.63
CA VAL A 251 -1.84 -31.65 -38.57
C VAL A 251 -3.07 -30.97 -39.17
N ASP A 252 -3.09 -30.97 -40.49
CA ASP A 252 -4.17 -30.58 -41.38
C ASP A 252 -5.10 -31.80 -41.56
N SER A 253 -6.41 -31.62 -41.45
CA SER A 253 -7.40 -32.62 -41.91
C SER A 253 -8.77 -31.97 -42.09
N SER A 254 -9.03 -31.62 -43.35
CA SER A 254 -10.35 -31.36 -43.89
C SER A 254 -11.16 -32.67 -44.01
N SER A 255 -12.42 -32.68 -43.56
CA SER A 255 -13.61 -32.95 -44.42
C SER A 255 -14.86 -33.41 -43.66
N SER A 256 -15.96 -32.68 -43.93
CA SER A 256 -17.30 -33.18 -44.31
C SER A 256 -18.09 -34.09 -43.37
N SER A 257 -19.22 -33.60 -42.83
CA SER A 257 -20.58 -33.88 -43.35
C SER A 257 -21.68 -33.45 -42.35
N THR A 258 -22.75 -32.87 -42.89
CA THR A 258 -24.01 -32.46 -42.23
C THR A 258 -24.85 -33.65 -41.74
N PRO A 259 -25.85 -33.43 -40.87
CA PRO A 259 -27.20 -33.40 -41.44
C PRO A 259 -28.15 -32.32 -40.89
N VAL A 260 -29.15 -32.10 -41.74
CA VAL A 260 -30.35 -31.29 -41.67
C VAL A 260 -31.29 -31.73 -40.54
N VAL A 261 -31.88 -30.78 -39.81
CA VAL A 261 -33.21 -30.96 -39.21
C VAL A 261 -34.06 -29.75 -39.57
N SER A 262 -35.12 -30.02 -40.31
CA SER A 262 -36.19 -29.11 -40.68
C SER A 262 -37.22 -29.07 -39.56
N GLU A 263 -37.71 -27.88 -39.21
CA GLU A 263 -39.09 -27.73 -38.73
C GLU A 263 -39.75 -26.59 -39.49
N ALA A 264 -40.91 -26.91 -40.06
CA ALA A 264 -41.71 -26.10 -40.92
C ALA A 264 -42.73 -25.29 -40.10
N GLU A 265 -42.95 -24.05 -40.51
CA GLU A 265 -44.14 -23.27 -40.19
C GLU A 265 -45.38 -23.90 -40.86
N PHE A 266 -46.48 -24.02 -40.12
CA PHE A 266 -47.85 -23.87 -40.66
C PHE A 266 -48.81 -23.42 -39.54
N THR A 267 -49.16 -22.12 -39.58
CA THR A 267 -50.53 -21.57 -39.59
C THR A 267 -51.54 -21.96 -38.49
N LEU A 268 -51.79 -21.02 -37.55
CA LEU A 268 -53.04 -20.25 -37.38
C LEU A 268 -52.89 -19.24 -36.24
#